data_AF-A0A3L8CSS4-F1
#
_entry.id   AF-A0A3L8CSS4-F1
#
_cell.length_a   1.000
_cell.length_b   1.000
_cell.length_c   1.000
_cell.angle_alpha   90.00
_cell.angle_beta   90.00
_cell.angle_gamma   90.00
#
_symmetry.space_group_name_H-M   'P 1'
#
loop_
_entity.id
_entity.type
_entity.pdbx_description
1 polymer ?
#
loop_
_entity_poly.entity_id
_entity_poly.type
_entity_poly.pdbx_seq_one_letter_code
_entity_poly.pdbx_strand_id
1 'polypeptide(L)'
;MEMVQLWVNLPAKDKMADAGYQTILDRDIPNIPLQDQAGSLRLIAGEFDGKTGPSRTFTPIDVWDIRLNAGKLLTLDLHEGRNTALVVLRGTVQINGGELAREGQLALFERDGQQLSLEANNDAVVLLLSGEPIDEPIVGHGPFVMNSEAEIHQAFADFHSGQFGRMSQ
;
A
#
# COMPACT_ATOMS: atom_id res chain seq x y z
N MET A 1 -17.40 -8.24 -7.95
CA MET A 1 -16.88 -6.98 -7.38
C MET A 1 -15.58 -7.36 -6.70
N GLU A 2 -14.47 -6.75 -7.09
CA GLU A 2 -13.14 -6.97 -6.48
C GLU A 2 -12.75 -5.69 -5.75
N MET A 3 -12.27 -5.82 -4.52
CA MET A 3 -11.90 -4.70 -3.66
C MET A 3 -10.71 -5.11 -2.78
N VAL A 4 -9.76 -4.20 -2.60
CA VAL A 4 -8.67 -4.33 -1.64
C VAL A 4 -8.93 -3.35 -0.50
N GLN A 5 -8.79 -3.83 0.74
CA GLN A 5 -8.78 -3.00 1.93
C GLN A 5 -7.41 -3.09 2.58
N LEU A 6 -6.74 -1.95 2.73
CA LEU A 6 -5.43 -1.83 3.35
C LEU A 6 -5.55 -1.00 4.63
N TRP A 7 -4.97 -1.49 5.73
CA TRP A 7 -4.77 -0.71 6.94
C TRP A 7 -3.31 -0.23 6.96
N VAL A 8 -3.13 1.08 7.00
CA VAL A 8 -1.81 1.71 7.11
C VAL A 8 -1.68 2.26 8.52
N ASN A 9 -0.63 1.86 9.23
CA ASN A 9 -0.39 2.34 10.57
C ASN A 9 0.04 3.83 10.55
N LEU A 10 -0.20 4.53 11.65
CA LEU A 10 0.26 5.90 11.88
C LEU A 10 1.41 5.93 12.91
N PRO A 11 2.39 6.83 12.74
CA PRO A 11 3.37 7.13 13.79
C PRO A 11 2.68 7.57 15.09
N ALA A 12 3.29 7.30 16.24
CA ALA A 12 2.73 7.56 17.56
C ALA A 12 2.23 9.01 17.71
N LYS A 13 3.02 9.97 17.20
CA LYS A 13 2.69 11.40 17.23
C LYS A 13 1.40 11.77 16.48
N ASP A 14 0.98 10.96 15.52
CA ASP A 14 -0.16 11.21 14.63
C ASP A 14 -1.38 10.33 14.95
N LYS A 15 -1.27 9.36 15.88
CA LYS A 15 -2.36 8.43 16.23
C LYS A 15 -3.61 9.11 16.80
N MET A 16 -3.46 10.30 17.37
CA MET A 16 -4.56 11.10 17.94
C MET A 16 -4.94 12.28 17.04
N ALA A 17 -4.48 12.31 15.79
CA ALA A 17 -4.90 13.32 14.82
C ALA A 17 -6.40 13.22 14.55
N ASP A 18 -7.02 14.35 14.18
CA ASP A 18 -8.43 14.39 13.83
C ASP A 18 -8.73 13.42 12.68
N ALA A 19 -9.83 12.67 12.82
CA ALA A 19 -10.28 11.76 11.78
C ALA A 19 -10.58 12.51 10.48
N GLY A 20 -10.12 11.98 9.36
CA GLY A 20 -10.30 12.58 8.04
C GLY A 20 -10.69 11.55 6.99
N TYR A 21 -11.47 11.99 6.01
CA TYR A 21 -11.80 11.20 4.82
C TYR A 21 -11.20 11.83 3.58
N GLN A 22 -10.73 10.98 2.67
CA GLN A 22 -10.19 11.38 1.37
C GLN A 22 -10.92 10.59 0.30
N THR A 23 -11.93 11.21 -0.33
CA THR A 23 -12.62 10.62 -1.47
C THR A 23 -11.77 10.86 -2.72
N ILE A 24 -11.20 9.79 -3.26
CA ILE A 24 -10.38 9.81 -4.47
C ILE A 24 -11.13 8.99 -5.52
N LEU A 25 -11.53 9.63 -6.61
CA LEU A 25 -12.24 8.99 -7.71
C LEU A 25 -11.27 8.54 -8.79
N ASP A 26 -11.74 7.70 -9.71
CA ASP A 26 -10.92 7.18 -10.81
C ASP A 26 -10.24 8.29 -11.62
N ARG A 27 -10.97 9.38 -11.90
CA ARG A 27 -10.46 10.55 -12.63
C ARG A 27 -9.36 11.33 -11.89
N ASP A 28 -9.25 11.15 -10.57
CA ASP A 28 -8.28 11.84 -9.73
C ASP A 28 -6.96 11.05 -9.64
N ILE A 29 -6.97 9.77 -10.01
CA ILE A 29 -5.80 8.88 -9.95
C ILE A 29 -5.06 8.93 -11.30
N PRO A 30 -3.80 9.40 -11.35
CA PRO A 30 -3.01 9.38 -12.57
C PRO A 30 -2.87 7.95 -13.09
N ASN A 31 -3.30 7.73 -14.34
CA ASN A 31 -3.07 6.48 -15.07
C ASN A 31 -1.89 6.67 -16.03
N ILE A 32 -0.75 6.07 -15.71
CA ILE A 32 0.54 6.28 -16.35
C ILE A 32 0.83 5.09 -17.27
N PRO A 33 0.98 5.27 -18.59
CA PRO A 33 1.40 4.20 -19.47
C PRO A 33 2.85 3.80 -19.15
N LEU A 34 3.11 2.50 -19.06
CA LEU A 34 4.45 1.96 -18.84
C LEU A 34 5.21 1.88 -20.16
N GLN A 35 6.54 1.96 -20.07
CA GLN A 35 7.44 1.85 -21.22
C GLN A 35 7.27 0.52 -21.97
N ASP A 36 7.70 0.48 -23.23
CA ASP A 36 7.65 -0.72 -24.09
C ASP A 36 6.28 -1.39 -24.23
N GLN A 37 5.20 -0.62 -24.01
CA GLN A 37 3.84 -1.14 -23.96
C GLN A 37 3.68 -2.26 -22.91
N ALA A 38 4.44 -2.17 -21.80
CA ALA A 38 4.36 -3.12 -20.71
C ALA A 38 2.99 -3.09 -20.03
N GLY A 39 2.27 -1.97 -20.08
CA GLY A 39 0.92 -1.85 -19.53
C GLY A 39 0.68 -0.46 -18.96
N SER A 40 0.09 -0.38 -17.78
CA SER A 40 -0.28 0.89 -17.12
C SER A 40 -0.17 0.82 -15.60
N LEU A 41 0.15 1.95 -14.97
CA LEU A 41 0.21 2.12 -13.51
C LEU A 41 -0.79 3.20 -13.08
N ARG A 42 -1.67 2.86 -12.13
CA ARG A 42 -2.54 3.81 -11.43
C ARG A 42 -1.86 4.22 -10.12
N LEU A 43 -1.49 5.50 -10.03
CA LEU A 43 -0.70 6.05 -8.93
C LEU A 43 -1.61 6.55 -7.80
N ILE A 44 -1.93 5.69 -6.82
CA ILE A 44 -2.86 6.02 -5.74
C ILE A 44 -2.18 6.88 -4.66
N ALA A 45 -0.97 6.50 -4.26
CA ALA A 45 -0.12 7.23 -3.33
C ALA A 45 1.35 7.12 -3.74
N GLY A 46 2.17 8.08 -3.32
CA GLY A 46 3.60 8.11 -3.62
C GLY A 46 3.95 8.91 -4.86
N GLU A 47 5.14 8.64 -5.41
CA GLU A 47 5.65 9.30 -6.61
C GLU A 47 6.07 8.26 -7.66
N PHE A 48 5.82 8.54 -8.94
CA PHE A 48 6.32 7.74 -10.05
C PHE A 48 6.59 8.63 -11.26
N ASP A 49 7.81 8.61 -11.79
CA ASP A 49 8.24 9.37 -12.98
C ASP A 49 7.87 10.87 -12.90
N GLY A 50 8.17 11.49 -11.75
CA GLY A 50 7.90 12.91 -11.46
C GLY A 50 6.43 13.27 -11.27
N LYS A 51 5.52 12.28 -11.23
CA LYS A 51 4.09 12.48 -10.91
C LYS A 51 3.81 12.02 -9.49
N THR A 52 2.87 12.69 -8.84
CA THR A 52 2.47 12.39 -7.45
C THR A 52 1.04 11.85 -7.40
N GLY A 53 0.82 10.85 -6.55
CA GLY A 53 -0.51 10.32 -6.27
C GLY A 53 -1.38 11.28 -5.46
N PRO A 54 -2.72 11.22 -5.59
CA PRO A 54 -3.62 12.17 -4.94
C PRO A 54 -3.81 11.92 -3.42
N SER A 55 -3.43 10.75 -2.91
CA SER A 55 -3.61 10.40 -1.50
C SER A 55 -2.63 11.16 -0.60
N ARG A 56 -3.16 11.83 0.44
CA ARG A 56 -2.33 12.41 1.51
C ARG A 56 -2.04 11.35 2.56
N THR A 57 -0.79 11.24 2.98
CA THR A 57 -0.30 10.18 3.88
C THR A 57 0.50 10.81 5.02
N PHE A 58 0.55 10.14 6.18
CA PHE A 58 1.30 10.62 7.35
C PHE A 58 2.77 10.18 7.34
N THR A 59 3.05 9.12 6.59
CA THR A 59 4.40 8.64 6.28
C THR A 59 4.56 8.52 4.76
N PRO A 60 5.78 8.57 4.23
CA PRO A 60 6.03 8.26 2.83
C PRO A 60 5.60 6.83 2.54
N ILE A 61 4.55 6.67 1.72
CA ILE A 61 4.07 5.36 1.23
C ILE A 61 3.81 5.43 -0.29
N ASP A 62 4.05 4.31 -0.96
CA ASP A 62 3.71 4.06 -2.35
C ASP A 62 2.61 3.02 -2.40
N VAL A 63 1.54 3.33 -3.13
CA VAL A 63 0.44 2.41 -3.40
C VAL A 63 0.16 2.48 -4.89
N TRP A 64 0.66 1.50 -5.63
CA TRP A 64 0.59 1.49 -7.10
C TRP A 64 -0.22 0.29 -7.58
N ASP A 65 -1.31 0.55 -8.31
CA ASP A 65 -2.14 -0.46 -8.98
C ASP A 65 -1.63 -0.62 -10.41
N ILE A 66 -0.94 -1.73 -10.68
CA ILE A 66 -0.21 -1.98 -11.93
C ILE A 66 -0.91 -3.06 -12.72
N ARG A 67 -1.18 -2.76 -13.99
CA ARG A 67 -1.65 -3.71 -15.00
C ARG A 67 -0.50 -3.98 -15.96
N LEU A 68 -0.06 -5.24 -16.01
CA LEU A 68 1.06 -5.68 -16.83
C LEU A 68 0.55 -6.61 -17.93
N ASN A 69 0.96 -6.36 -19.16
CA ASN A 69 0.61 -7.14 -20.34
C ASN A 69 1.46 -8.42 -20.41
N ALA A 70 0.88 -9.51 -20.91
CA ALA A 70 1.58 -10.78 -21.07
C ALA A 70 2.91 -10.66 -21.86
N GLY A 71 3.95 -11.35 -21.38
CA GLY A 71 5.28 -11.40 -21.98
C GLY A 71 6.09 -10.12 -21.86
N LYS A 72 5.63 -9.15 -21.05
CA LYS A 72 6.34 -7.88 -20.84
C LYS A 72 7.11 -7.89 -19.53
N LEU A 73 8.29 -7.28 -19.59
CA LEU A 73 9.16 -7.00 -18.47
C LEU A 73 8.93 -5.56 -18.01
N LEU A 74 8.84 -5.36 -16.70
CA LEU A 74 8.77 -4.06 -16.04
C LEU A 74 9.83 -4.02 -14.95
N THR A 75 10.71 -3.03 -15.01
CA THR A 75 11.64 -2.71 -13.91
C THR A 75 11.13 -1.47 -13.20
N LEU A 76 10.98 -1.56 -11.88
CA LEU A 76 10.58 -0.48 -11.01
C LEU A 76 11.76 -0.09 -10.14
N ASP A 77 12.04 1.21 -10.07
CA ASP A 77 12.95 1.76 -9.08
C ASP A 77 12.22 1.85 -7.73
N LEU A 78 12.87 1.34 -6.70
CA LEU A 78 12.39 1.32 -5.33
C LEU A 78 13.30 2.20 -4.46
N HIS A 79 12.75 2.65 -3.35
CA HIS A 79 13.52 3.36 -2.35
C HIS A 79 14.16 2.38 -1.37
N GLU A 80 15.49 2.40 -1.31
CA GLU A 80 16.26 1.63 -0.32
C GLU A 80 15.80 1.98 1.11
N GLY A 81 15.74 0.95 1.97
CA GLY A 81 15.34 1.05 3.37
C GLY A 81 13.83 0.91 3.61
N ARG A 82 12.98 0.98 2.58
CA ARG A 82 11.52 0.85 2.74
C ARG A 82 11.08 -0.61 2.79
N ASN A 83 10.04 -0.88 3.58
CA ASN A 83 9.31 -2.14 3.45
C ASN A 83 8.67 -2.18 2.07
N THR A 84 8.83 -3.27 1.33
CA THR A 84 8.17 -3.44 0.03
C THR A 84 7.44 -4.78 -0.02
N ALA A 85 6.21 -4.77 -0.52
CA ALA A 85 5.40 -5.95 -0.77
C ALA A 85 4.69 -5.84 -2.13
N LEU A 86 4.49 -6.97 -2.78
CA LEU A 86 3.74 -7.09 -4.02
C LEU A 86 2.58 -8.06 -3.83
N VAL A 87 1.36 -7.60 -4.05
CA VAL A 87 0.16 -8.46 -4.04
C VAL A 87 -0.24 -8.75 -5.46
N VAL A 88 -0.38 -10.03 -5.82
CA VAL A 88 -0.88 -10.43 -7.14
C VAL A 88 -2.40 -10.57 -7.04
N LEU A 89 -3.13 -9.60 -7.60
CA LEU A 89 -4.59 -9.58 -7.61
C LEU A 89 -5.16 -10.46 -8.72
N ARG A 90 -4.43 -10.60 -9.82
CA ARG A 90 -4.80 -11.47 -10.94
C ARG A 90 -3.57 -11.87 -11.75
N GLY A 91 -3.61 -13.08 -12.29
CA GLY A 91 -2.59 -13.56 -13.23
C GLY A 91 -1.38 -14.18 -12.53
N THR A 92 -0.24 -14.17 -13.22
CA THR A 92 1.02 -14.74 -12.74
C THR A 92 2.19 -13.88 -13.18
N VAL A 93 3.04 -13.51 -12.23
CA VAL A 93 4.23 -12.71 -12.47
C VAL A 93 5.48 -13.47 -12.00
N GLN A 94 6.53 -13.41 -12.80
CA GLN A 94 7.87 -13.78 -12.39
C GLN A 94 8.57 -12.57 -11.78
N ILE A 95 9.14 -12.76 -10.61
CA ILE A 95 9.81 -11.73 -9.82
C ILE A 95 11.31 -11.93 -9.93
N ASN A 96 12.03 -10.88 -10.32
CA ASN A 96 13.49 -10.86 -10.45
C ASN A 96 14.07 -12.03 -11.27
N GLY A 97 13.34 -12.49 -12.29
CA GLY A 97 13.73 -13.63 -13.14
C GLY A 97 13.77 -14.99 -12.44
N GLY A 98 13.26 -15.08 -11.20
CA GLY A 98 13.33 -16.26 -10.36
C GLY A 98 11.94 -16.76 -9.97
N GLU A 99 11.43 -16.28 -8.84
CA GLU A 99 10.21 -16.77 -8.21
C GLU A 99 8.95 -16.41 -8.99
N LEU A 100 7.96 -17.30 -8.98
CA LEU A 100 6.65 -17.07 -9.59
C LEU A 100 5.60 -16.80 -8.51
N ALA A 101 5.01 -15.61 -8.55
CA ALA A 101 3.87 -15.25 -7.72
C ALA A 101 2.57 -15.32 -8.55
N ARG A 102 1.54 -15.92 -7.96
CA ARG A 102 0.22 -16.15 -8.55
C ARG A 102 -0.85 -15.38 -7.81
N GLU A 103 -2.02 -15.28 -8.44
CA GLU A 103 -3.23 -14.69 -7.86
C GLU A 103 -3.46 -15.09 -6.39
N GLY A 104 -3.73 -14.09 -5.55
CA GLY A 104 -3.96 -14.23 -4.11
C GLY A 104 -2.68 -14.31 -3.27
N GLN A 105 -1.50 -14.33 -3.90
CA GLN A 105 -0.23 -14.35 -3.18
C GLN A 105 0.31 -12.94 -2.90
N LEU A 106 1.01 -12.82 -1.78
CA LEU A 106 1.81 -11.66 -1.40
C LEU A 106 3.27 -12.07 -1.37
N ALA A 107 4.12 -11.32 -2.05
CA ALA A 107 5.57 -11.40 -1.95
C ALA A 107 6.08 -10.26 -1.06
N LEU A 108 6.98 -10.57 -0.13
CA LEU A 108 7.65 -9.59 0.73
C LEU A 108 9.12 -9.52 0.33
N PHE A 109 9.66 -8.31 0.29
CA PHE A 109 11.03 -8.05 -0.14
C PHE A 109 11.89 -7.56 1.03
N GLU A 110 13.18 -7.86 0.94
CA GLU A 110 14.20 -7.24 1.80
C GLU A 110 14.30 -5.73 1.50
N ARG A 111 14.74 -4.97 2.51
CA ARG A 111 14.76 -3.50 2.45
C ARG A 111 15.99 -2.93 1.73
N ASP A 112 17.01 -3.73 1.45
CA ASP A 112 18.27 -3.30 0.84
C ASP A 112 18.25 -3.27 -0.70
N GLY A 113 17.13 -3.68 -1.31
CA GLY A 113 16.93 -3.64 -2.75
C GLY A 113 16.50 -2.27 -3.27
N GLN A 114 17.08 -1.84 -4.39
CA GLN A 114 16.73 -0.59 -5.09
C GLN A 114 15.89 -0.80 -6.34
N GLN A 115 15.76 -2.04 -6.82
CA GLN A 115 15.02 -2.34 -8.04
C GLN A 115 14.21 -3.63 -7.90
N LEU A 116 13.05 -3.64 -8.54
CA LEU A 116 12.18 -4.79 -8.66
C LEU A 116 11.85 -5.04 -10.12
N SER A 117 12.15 -6.23 -10.61
CA SER A 117 11.80 -6.67 -11.95
C SER A 117 10.61 -7.62 -11.93
N LEU A 118 9.61 -7.34 -12.76
CA LEU A 118 8.39 -8.13 -12.91
C LEU A 118 8.21 -8.53 -14.37
N GLU A 119 8.01 -9.81 -14.63
CA GLU A 119 7.65 -10.33 -15.94
C GLU A 119 6.28 -11.01 -15.87
N ALA A 120 5.34 -10.60 -16.71
CA ALA A 120 4.01 -11.18 -16.74
C ALA A 120 3.97 -12.45 -17.62
N ASN A 121 3.65 -13.62 -17.03
CA ASN A 121 3.42 -14.84 -17.82
C ASN A 121 2.10 -14.77 -18.60
N ASN A 122 1.13 -14.04 -18.05
CA ASN A 122 -0.15 -13.68 -18.65
C ASN A 122 -0.51 -12.26 -18.17
N ASP A 123 -1.58 -11.68 -18.73
CA ASP A 123 -2.03 -10.36 -18.27
C ASP A 123 -2.28 -10.37 -16.76
N ALA A 124 -1.53 -9.53 -16.06
CA ALA A 124 -1.48 -9.52 -14.61
C ALA A 124 -1.96 -8.18 -14.04
N VAL A 125 -2.55 -8.25 -12.85
CA VAL A 125 -2.88 -7.08 -12.03
C VAL A 125 -2.18 -7.26 -10.70
N VAL A 126 -1.31 -6.34 -10.36
CA VAL A 126 -0.53 -6.37 -9.13
C VAL A 126 -0.64 -5.05 -8.38
N LEU A 127 -0.62 -5.13 -7.05
CA LEU A 127 -0.57 -3.96 -6.18
C LEU A 127 0.81 -3.92 -5.52
N LEU A 128 1.61 -2.91 -5.84
CA LEU A 128 2.85 -2.65 -5.13
C LEU A 128 2.56 -1.76 -3.92
N LEU A 129 3.07 -2.18 -2.77
CA LEU A 129 3.00 -1.46 -1.51
C LEU A 129 4.43 -1.21 -1.04
N SER A 130 4.85 0.05 -0.91
CA SER A 130 6.13 0.40 -0.30
C SER A 130 5.94 1.48 0.76
N GLY A 131 6.73 1.46 1.83
CA GLY A 131 6.55 2.39 2.94
C GLY A 131 7.76 2.49 3.84
N GLU A 132 8.03 3.70 4.33
CA GLU A 132 9.04 3.90 5.35
C GLU A 132 8.68 3.12 6.62
N PRO A 133 9.61 2.32 7.18
CA PRO A 133 9.40 1.66 8.46
C PRO A 133 9.16 2.71 9.54
N ILE A 134 8.08 2.57 10.30
CA ILE A 134 7.80 3.48 11.42
C ILE A 134 8.76 3.20 12.60
N ASP A 135 9.23 1.95 12.72
CA ASP A 135 10.17 1.49 13.76
C ASP A 135 9.75 1.88 15.20
N GLU A 136 8.45 1.81 15.46
CA GLU A 136 7.83 2.00 16.77
C GLU A 136 7.15 0.71 17.24
N PRO A 137 6.94 0.51 18.56
CA PRO A 137 6.15 -0.61 19.06
C PRO A 137 4.74 -0.60 18.48
N ILE A 138 4.21 -1.79 18.19
CA ILE A 138 2.86 -2.00 17.67
C ILE A 138 2.12 -2.91 18.64
N VAL A 139 1.04 -2.41 19.24
CA VAL A 139 0.12 -3.18 20.09
C VAL A 139 -1.27 -3.06 19.48
N GLY A 140 -1.82 -4.18 19.02
CA GLY A 140 -3.14 -4.25 18.39
C GLY A 140 -4.12 -5.08 19.22
N HIS A 141 -5.34 -4.57 19.42
CA HIS A 141 -6.44 -5.33 20.02
C HIS A 141 -7.77 -4.93 19.40
N GLY A 142 -8.39 -5.86 18.65
CA GLY A 142 -9.62 -5.59 17.90
C GLY A 142 -9.40 -4.50 16.84
N PRO A 143 -10.21 -3.41 16.85
CA PRO A 143 -10.08 -2.32 15.88
C PRO A 143 -9.01 -1.28 16.24
N PHE A 144 -8.36 -1.39 17.41
CA PHE A 144 -7.39 -0.40 17.89
C PHE A 144 -5.96 -0.88 17.70
N VAL A 145 -5.12 -0.01 17.15
CA VAL A 145 -3.67 -0.22 16.97
C VAL A 145 -2.93 0.97 17.56
N MET A 146 -2.32 0.77 18.74
CA MET A 146 -1.58 1.78 19.50
C MET A 146 -0.12 1.35 19.68
N ASN A 147 0.66 2.10 20.47
CA ASN A 147 2.07 1.79 20.74
C ASN A 147 2.29 1.10 22.10
N SER A 148 1.27 1.03 22.97
CA SER A 148 1.34 0.36 24.29
C SER A 148 0.02 -0.27 24.73
N GLU A 149 0.09 -1.23 25.66
CA GLU A 149 -1.10 -1.85 26.28
C GLU A 149 -1.96 -0.82 27.05
N ALA A 150 -1.31 0.16 27.69
CA ALA A 150 -2.00 1.22 28.42
C ALA A 150 -2.86 2.09 27.48
N GLU A 151 -2.34 2.43 26.30
CA GLU A 151 -3.09 3.17 25.27
C GLU A 151 -4.24 2.34 24.71
N ILE A 152 -4.07 1.02 24.55
CA ILE A 152 -5.17 0.14 24.17
C ILE A 152 -6.29 0.16 25.22
N HIS A 153 -5.96 0.04 26.51
CA HIS A 153 -6.96 0.12 27.58
C HIS A 153 -7.69 1.46 27.59
N GLN A 154 -6.96 2.56 27.36
CA GLN A 154 -7.56 3.90 27.25
C GLN A 154 -8.51 4.00 26.04
N ALA A 155 -8.11 3.51 24.87
CA ALA A 155 -8.94 3.54 23.66
C ALA A 155 -10.27 2.78 23.86
N PHE A 156 -10.26 1.63 24.53
CA PHE A 156 -11.49 0.91 24.87
C PHE A 156 -12.35 1.68 25.88
N ALA A 157 -11.75 2.33 26.89
CA ALA A 157 -12.48 3.14 27.85
C ALA A 157 -13.17 4.34 27.18
N ASP A 158 -12.48 5.01 26.27
CA ASP A 158 -12.99 6.13 25.49
C ASP A 158 -14.09 5.70 24.51
N PHE A 159 -13.95 4.53 23.87
CA PHE A 159 -14.99 3.95 23.02
C PHE A 159 -16.26 3.63 23.82
N HIS A 160 -16.14 2.92 24.94
CA HIS A 160 -17.29 2.56 25.79
C HIS A 160 -17.97 3.77 26.44
N SER A 161 -17.22 4.86 26.68
CA SER A 161 -17.77 6.11 27.21
C SER A 161 -18.37 7.04 26.15
N GLY A 162 -18.30 6.66 24.87
CA GLY A 162 -18.91 7.41 23.76
C GLY A 162 -18.10 8.62 23.31
N GLN A 163 -16.80 8.68 23.62
CA GLN A 163 -15.90 9.77 23.24
C GLN A 163 -15.39 9.66 21.80
N PHE A 164 -15.67 8.54 21.11
CA PHE A 164 -15.26 8.28 19.71
C PHE A 164 -16.18 8.91 18.65
N GLY A 165 -17.06 9.82 19.06
CA GLY A 165 -18.07 10.42 18.21
C GLY A 165 -19.34 9.57 18.07
N ARG A 166 -20.37 10.16 17.46
CA ARG A 166 -21.64 9.50 17.17
C ARG A 166 -21.94 9.66 15.69
N MET A 167 -22.25 8.55 15.01
CA MET A 167 -22.89 8.62 13.71
C MET A 167 -24.34 9.03 13.93
N SER A 168 -24.73 10.22 13.49
CA SER A 168 -26.14 10.58 13.38
C SER A 168 -26.81 9.62 12.40
N GLN A 169 -27.89 8.97 12.85
CA GLN A 169 -28.76 8.15 12.00
C GLN A 169 -29.46 9.00 10.95
#